data_AF-A0A7R9BYI9-F1
#
_entry.id   AF-A0A7R9BYI9-F1
#
_cell.length_a   1.000
_cell.length_b   1.000
_cell.length_c   1.000
_cell.angle_alpha   90.00
_cell.angle_beta   90.00
_cell.angle_gamma   90.00
#
_symmetry.space_group_name_H-M   'P 1'
#
loop_
_entity.id
_entity.type
_entity.pdbx_description
1 polymer ?
#
loop_
_entity_poly.entity_id
_entity_poly.type
_entity_poly.pdbx_seq_one_letter_code
_entity_poly.pdbx_strand_id
1 'polypeptide(L)'
;MENINLSLYLTSIYDHSIFEAFSKVVQKLIPQLPTLENLLNIFVSNSAIDKAFLFDVASKIYIATDSSPVDMQSYELCCDMIDVVIDASVIYGLRDDDDSDAFDNQSGSTICLNNGTVLCLREVNRFLALLFILREDSFTRQGK
;
A
#
# COMPACT_ATOMS: atom_id res chain seq x y z
N MET A 1 3.00 39.01 2.20
CA MET A 1 2.45 37.77 2.78
C MET A 1 1.47 37.06 1.83
N GLU A 2 1.38 37.44 0.55
CA GLU A 2 0.29 37.01 -0.35
C GLU A 2 0.46 35.65 -1.04
N ASN A 3 1.41 34.79 -0.66
CA ASN A 3 1.60 33.48 -1.32
C ASN A 3 1.96 32.36 -0.35
N ILE A 4 1.22 32.21 0.76
CA ILE A 4 1.34 31.02 1.62
C ILE A 4 0.14 30.10 1.33
N ASN A 5 0.39 29.01 0.61
CA ASN A 5 -0.61 27.96 0.41
C ASN A 5 -0.70 27.09 1.66
N LEU A 6 -1.79 27.22 2.41
CA LEU A 6 -2.08 26.39 3.57
C LEU A 6 -2.90 25.17 3.15
N SER A 7 -2.39 23.98 3.47
CA SER A 7 -3.16 22.74 3.36
C SER A 7 -3.57 22.32 4.77
N LEU A 8 -4.88 22.21 4.99
CA LEU A 8 -5.47 21.80 6.27
C LEU A 8 -6.03 20.38 6.13
N TYR A 9 -5.78 19.55 7.13
CA TYR A 9 -6.24 18.17 7.20
C TYR A 9 -6.96 17.94 8.52
N LEU A 10 -8.06 17.20 8.50
CA LEU A 10 -8.73 16.74 9.71
C LEU A 10 -8.13 15.39 10.08
N THR A 11 -7.55 15.29 11.26
CA THR A 11 -6.81 14.10 11.70
C THR A 11 -7.25 13.66 13.08
N SER A 12 -7.34 12.35 13.28
CA SER A 12 -7.53 11.70 14.57
C SER A 12 -6.57 10.52 14.69
N ILE A 13 -6.14 10.19 15.90
CA ILE A 13 -5.34 8.98 16.18
C ILE A 13 -6.21 7.73 16.35
N TYR A 14 -7.53 7.91 16.41
CA TYR A 14 -8.50 6.83 16.59
C TYR A 14 -9.06 6.29 15.26
N ASP A 15 -8.69 6.92 14.14
CA ASP A 15 -9.04 6.49 12.80
C ASP A 15 -7.81 6.60 11.89
N HIS A 16 -7.96 6.24 10.61
CA HIS A 16 -6.84 6.23 9.66
C HIS A 16 -6.58 7.60 9.01
N SER A 17 -7.31 8.66 9.40
CA SER A 17 -7.19 9.99 8.80
C SER A 17 -5.81 10.62 9.02
N ILE A 18 -5.16 10.31 10.15
CA ILE A 18 -3.79 10.77 10.42
C ILE A 18 -2.80 10.23 9.38
N PHE A 19 -2.86 8.94 9.07
CA PHE A 19 -1.96 8.31 8.10
C PHE A 19 -2.25 8.78 6.67
N GLU A 20 -3.52 8.98 6.33
CA GLU A 20 -3.91 9.55 5.03
C GLU A 20 -3.39 10.98 4.85
N ALA A 21 -3.53 11.82 5.89
CA ALA A 21 -3.00 13.18 5.88
C ALA A 21 -1.47 13.20 5.74
N PHE A 22 -0.77 12.36 6.49
CA PHE A 22 0.69 12.21 6.37
C PHE A 22 1.10 11.74 4.98
N SER A 23 0.37 10.83 4.36
CA SER A 23 0.62 10.38 2.98
C SER A 23 0.56 11.53 1.98
N LYS A 24 -0.48 12.38 2.08
CA LYS A 24 -0.62 13.58 1.23
C LYS A 24 0.48 14.62 1.50
N VAL A 25 0.99 14.71 2.73
CA VAL A 25 2.09 15.62 3.08
C VAL A 25 3.42 15.10 2.55
N VAL A 26 3.72 13.81 2.75
CA VAL A 26 4.96 13.17 2.31
C VAL A 26 5.06 13.17 0.79
N GLN A 27 3.96 12.93 0.08
CA GLN A 27 3.90 13.00 -1.38
C GLN A 27 4.38 14.35 -1.93
N LYS A 28 4.05 15.46 -1.26
CA LYS A 28 4.50 16.81 -1.66
C LYS A 28 6.00 17.00 -1.53
N LEU A 29 6.69 16.15 -0.75
CA LEU A 29 8.13 16.22 -0.54
C LEU A 29 8.92 15.38 -1.55
N ILE A 30 8.26 14.53 -2.36
CA ILE A 30 8.91 13.60 -3.28
C ILE A 30 8.94 14.20 -4.69
N PRO A 31 10.11 14.63 -5.20
CA PRO A 31 10.20 15.25 -6.52
C PRO A 31 9.82 14.30 -7.67
N GLN A 32 10.08 13.01 -7.50
CA GLN A 32 9.84 11.97 -8.52
C GLN A 32 8.42 11.37 -8.45
N LEU A 33 7.52 11.91 -7.63
CA LEU A 33 6.15 11.41 -7.49
C LEU A 33 5.43 11.18 -8.84
N PRO A 34 5.50 12.09 -9.82
CA PRO A 34 4.84 11.87 -11.11
C PRO A 34 5.36 10.65 -11.87
N THR A 35 6.63 10.27 -11.66
CA THR A 35 7.20 9.07 -12.27
C THR A 35 6.63 7.81 -11.63
N LEU A 36 6.53 7.78 -10.29
CA LEU A 36 5.94 6.66 -9.56
C LEU A 36 4.46 6.49 -9.91
N GLU A 37 3.70 7.58 -9.95
CA GLU A 37 2.28 7.56 -10.34
C GLU A 37 2.11 7.02 -11.77
N ASN A 38 2.94 7.45 -12.72
CA ASN A 38 2.91 6.92 -14.09
C ASN A 38 3.24 5.43 -14.16
N LEU A 39 4.21 4.95 -13.37
CA LEU A 39 4.53 3.53 -13.30
C LEU A 39 3.37 2.71 -12.73
N LEU A 40 2.71 3.20 -11.68
CA LEU A 40 1.51 2.58 -11.12
C LEU A 40 0.36 2.58 -12.12
N ASN A 41 0.13 3.68 -12.86
CA ASN A 41 -0.88 3.75 -13.91
C ASN A 41 -0.62 2.71 -15.03
N ILE A 42 0.64 2.56 -15.46
CA ILE A 42 1.02 1.54 -16.45
C ILE A 42 0.77 0.14 -15.88
N PHE A 43 1.17 -0.12 -14.64
CA PHE A 43 0.96 -1.42 -13.98
C PHE A 43 -0.54 -1.78 -13.88
N VAL A 44 -1.35 -0.84 -13.39
CA VAL A 44 -2.80 -1.01 -13.19
C VAL A 44 -3.51 -1.26 -14.52
N SER A 45 -3.24 -0.42 -15.54
CA SER A 45 -3.90 -0.51 -16.86
C SER A 45 -3.58 -1.79 -17.62
N ASN A 46 -2.40 -2.39 -17.43
CA ASN A 46 -2.00 -3.62 -18.11
C ASN A 46 -2.38 -4.90 -17.36
N SER A 47 -2.76 -4.80 -16.08
CA SER A 47 -2.91 -5.97 -15.20
C SER A 47 -4.35 -6.21 -14.69
N ALA A 48 -5.33 -5.44 -15.18
CA ALA A 48 -6.73 -5.50 -14.74
C ALA A 48 -6.89 -5.36 -13.22
N ILE A 49 -6.08 -4.46 -12.65
CA ILE A 49 -6.11 -4.08 -11.23
C ILE A 49 -7.08 -2.91 -11.08
N ASP A 50 -7.83 -2.89 -9.98
CA ASP A 50 -8.79 -1.82 -9.70
C ASP A 50 -8.12 -0.64 -8.99
N LYS A 51 -7.19 -0.92 -8.07
CA LYS A 51 -6.47 0.10 -7.29
C LYS A 51 -5.08 -0.39 -6.89
N ALA A 52 -4.09 0.50 -6.88
CA ALA A 52 -2.74 0.20 -6.42
C ALA A 52 -2.16 1.29 -5.51
N PHE A 53 -1.41 0.86 -4.50
CA PHE A 53 -0.75 1.70 -3.53
C PHE A 53 0.69 1.21 -3.31
N LEU A 54 1.61 2.15 -3.21
CA LEU A 54 2.98 1.89 -2.77
C LEU A 54 3.12 2.40 -1.34
N PHE A 55 3.17 1.48 -0.38
CA PHE A 55 3.21 1.74 1.04
C PHE A 55 4.62 1.68 1.60
N ASP A 56 4.94 2.55 2.55
CA ASP A 56 5.93 2.28 3.57
C ASP A 56 5.31 1.41 4.67
N VAL A 57 5.87 0.21 4.86
CA VAL A 57 5.30 -0.84 5.73
C VAL A 57 5.31 -0.41 7.19
N ALA A 58 6.39 0.24 7.65
CA ALA A 58 6.55 0.60 9.06
C ALA A 58 5.60 1.73 9.49
N SER A 59 5.36 2.72 8.62
CA SER A 59 4.52 3.88 8.94
C SER A 59 3.09 3.80 8.41
N LYS A 60 2.78 2.82 7.54
CA LYS A 60 1.49 2.71 6.81
C LYS A 60 1.18 3.93 5.92
N ILE A 61 2.19 4.71 5.60
CA ILE A 61 2.08 5.88 4.71
C ILE A 61 2.19 5.40 3.27
N TYR A 62 1.23 5.77 2.41
CA TYR A 62 1.36 5.49 0.98
C TYR A 62 2.14 6.61 0.28
N ILE A 63 3.28 6.24 -0.29
CA ILE A 63 4.23 7.12 -0.98
C ILE A 63 3.70 7.51 -2.35
N ALA A 64 3.02 6.59 -3.04
CA ALA A 64 2.40 6.81 -4.33
C ALA A 64 1.16 5.94 -4.48
N THR A 65 0.22 6.37 -5.30
CA THR A 65 -0.95 5.60 -5.70
C THR A 65 -1.23 5.89 -7.18
N ASP A 66 -1.99 5.01 -7.84
CA ASP A 66 -2.45 5.28 -9.20
C ASP A 66 -3.47 6.44 -9.22
N SER A 67 -3.75 6.94 -10.42
CA SER A 67 -4.58 8.13 -10.66
C SER A 67 -6.06 7.99 -10.31
N SER A 68 -6.56 6.77 -10.02
CA SER A 68 -7.94 6.60 -9.55
C SER A 68 -8.13 7.23 -8.16
N PRO A 69 -9.33 7.77 -7.86
CA PRO A 69 -9.59 8.38 -6.57
C PRO A 69 -9.36 7.38 -5.43
N VAL A 70 -8.73 7.84 -4.35
CA VAL A 70 -8.52 7.04 -3.15
C VAL A 70 -9.82 6.97 -2.37
N ASP A 71 -10.38 5.77 -2.28
CA ASP A 71 -11.45 5.45 -1.34
C ASP A 71 -10.85 5.15 0.04
N MET A 72 -11.38 5.81 1.07
CA MET A 72 -10.87 5.68 2.44
C MET A 72 -11.00 4.24 2.95
N GLN A 73 -12.09 3.54 2.63
CA GLN A 73 -12.30 2.16 3.10
C GLN A 73 -11.27 1.21 2.48
N SER A 74 -10.95 1.41 1.20
CA SER A 74 -9.90 0.66 0.50
C SER A 74 -8.52 0.91 1.13
N TYR A 75 -8.24 2.15 1.55
CA TYR A 75 -7.01 2.50 2.27
C TYR A 75 -6.93 1.83 3.65
N GLU A 76 -8.00 1.89 4.44
CA GLU A 76 -8.11 1.25 5.75
C GLU A 76 -7.86 -0.26 5.64
N LEU A 77 -8.52 -0.92 4.68
CA LEU A 77 -8.36 -2.34 4.43
C LEU A 77 -6.92 -2.72 4.03
N CYS A 78 -6.22 -1.86 3.28
CA CYS A 78 -4.80 -2.06 2.96
C CYS A 78 -3.91 -1.93 4.20
N CYS A 79 -4.20 -0.98 5.11
CA CYS A 79 -3.49 -0.83 6.37
C CYS A 79 -3.65 -2.07 7.25
N ASP A 80 -4.89 -2.55 7.40
CA ASP A 80 -5.20 -3.75 8.17
C ASP A 80 -4.54 -5.00 7.57
N MET A 81 -4.46 -5.08 6.24
CA MET A 81 -3.73 -6.17 5.56
C MET A 81 -2.23 -6.16 5.91
N ILE A 82 -1.60 -4.98 5.99
CA ILE A 82 -0.18 -4.87 6.39
C ILE A 82 -0.02 -5.41 7.81
N ASP A 83 -0.89 -5.03 8.75
CA ASP A 83 -0.84 -5.52 10.13
C ASP A 83 -0.94 -7.05 10.20
N VAL A 84 -1.92 -7.63 9.49
CA VAL A 84 -2.09 -9.10 9.46
C VAL A 84 -0.84 -9.80 8.93
N VAL A 85 -0.23 -9.28 7.86
CA VAL A 85 0.96 -9.88 7.25
C VAL A 85 2.15 -9.76 8.18
N ILE A 86 2.39 -8.59 8.78
CA ILE A 86 3.53 -8.36 9.65
C ILE A 86 3.37 -9.13 10.96
N ASP A 87 2.22 -9.07 11.61
CA ASP A 87 1.98 -9.76 12.88
C ASP A 87 2.12 -11.29 12.73
N ALA A 88 1.61 -11.86 11.62
CA ALA A 88 1.79 -13.26 11.32
C ALA A 88 3.27 -13.62 11.05
N SER A 89 3.99 -12.78 10.29
CA SER A 89 5.41 -12.96 9.99
C SER A 89 6.30 -12.81 11.23
N VAL A 90 5.96 -11.95 12.19
CA VAL A 90 6.70 -11.83 13.45
C VAL A 90 6.59 -13.12 14.27
N ILE A 91 5.43 -13.80 14.24
CA ILE A 91 5.23 -15.04 15.01
C ILE A 91 5.88 -16.24 14.31
N TYR A 92 5.75 -16.34 12.99
CA TYR A 92 6.09 -17.57 12.24
C TYR A 92 7.19 -17.41 11.19
N GLY A 93 7.56 -16.17 10.84
CA GLY A 93 8.55 -15.86 9.80
C GLY A 93 9.98 -15.72 10.32
N LEU A 94 10.14 -15.57 11.64
CA LEU A 94 11.46 -15.52 12.27
C LEU A 94 12.09 -16.92 12.25
N ARG A 95 13.32 -17.01 11.72
CA ARG A 95 14.16 -18.21 11.81
C ARG A 95 14.92 -18.17 13.13
N ASP A 96 15.38 -19.34 13.60
CA ASP A 96 16.13 -19.46 14.87
C ASP A 96 17.43 -18.62 14.92
N ASP A 97 17.89 -18.10 13.78
CA ASP A 97 18.96 -17.10 13.71
C ASP A 97 18.37 -15.69 13.86
N ASP A 98 18.75 -14.98 14.93
CA ASP A 98 18.28 -13.67 15.44
C ASP A 98 18.26 -12.48 14.42
N ASP A 99 18.66 -12.69 13.17
CA ASP A 99 18.84 -11.65 12.13
C ASP A 99 17.75 -11.65 11.04
N SER A 100 16.67 -12.43 11.21
CA SER A 100 15.57 -12.47 10.23
C SER A 100 14.57 -11.34 10.46
N ASP A 101 14.43 -10.45 9.46
CA ASP A 101 13.41 -9.41 9.45
C ASP A 101 12.02 -10.04 9.17
N ALA A 102 10.97 -9.57 9.86
CA ALA A 102 9.58 -10.01 9.61
C ALA A 102 9.05 -9.62 8.22
N PHE A 103 9.78 -8.73 7.53
CA PHE A 103 9.50 -8.31 6.16
C PHE A 103 10.80 -8.39 5.35
N ASP A 104 10.90 -9.42 4.51
CA ASP A 104 12.02 -9.70 3.62
C ASP A 104 11.66 -9.60 2.13
N ASN A 105 12.64 -9.80 1.25
CA ASN A 105 12.49 -9.73 -0.21
C ASN A 105 11.57 -10.81 -0.83
N GLN A 106 11.10 -11.77 -0.03
CA GLN A 106 10.16 -12.82 -0.44
C GLN A 106 8.76 -12.57 0.14
N SER A 107 8.58 -11.49 0.89
CA SER A 107 7.31 -11.14 1.52
C SER A 107 6.25 -10.89 0.47
N GLY A 108 5.22 -11.71 0.55
CA GLY A 108 4.05 -11.59 -0.31
C GLY A 108 2.85 -12.22 0.36
N SER A 109 1.69 -11.60 0.20
CA SER A 109 0.44 -12.14 0.72
C SER A 109 -0.69 -11.93 -0.27
N THR A 110 -1.73 -12.74 -0.14
CA THR A 110 -2.95 -12.63 -0.94
C THR A 110 -4.13 -12.99 -0.06
N ILE A 111 -5.09 -12.07 0.05
CA ILE A 111 -6.31 -12.23 0.85
C ILE A 111 -7.49 -12.16 -0.10
N CYS A 112 -8.31 -13.21 -0.12
CA CYS A 112 -9.53 -13.28 -0.92
C CYS A 112 -10.74 -12.99 -0.02
N LEU A 113 -11.54 -12.01 -0.39
CA LEU A 113 -12.77 -11.66 0.30
C LEU A 113 -13.97 -12.40 -0.31
N ASN A 114 -15.03 -12.57 0.48
CA ASN A 114 -16.24 -13.30 0.07
C ASN A 114 -17.07 -12.62 -1.03
N ASN A 115 -16.73 -11.39 -1.41
CA ASN A 115 -17.40 -10.59 -2.44
C ASN A 115 -16.64 -10.60 -3.79
N GLY A 116 -15.67 -11.51 -3.95
CA GLY A 116 -14.86 -11.64 -5.17
C GLY A 116 -13.77 -10.57 -5.33
N THR A 117 -13.45 -9.84 -4.26
CA THR A 117 -12.30 -8.92 -4.21
C THR A 117 -11.07 -9.65 -3.67
N VAL A 118 -9.92 -9.45 -4.32
CA VAL A 118 -8.63 -10.01 -3.92
C VAL A 118 -7.67 -8.87 -3.62
N LEU A 119 -7.07 -8.90 -2.44
CA LEU A 119 -5.98 -8.02 -2.06
C LEU A 119 -4.67 -8.76 -2.19
N CYS A 120 -3.69 -8.12 -2.81
CA CYS A 120 -2.35 -8.65 -2.96
C CYS A 120 -1.34 -7.68 -2.37
N LEU A 121 -0.38 -8.24 -1.64
CA LEU A 121 0.79 -7.53 -1.13
C LEU A 121 2.03 -8.19 -1.71
N ARG A 122 2.96 -7.38 -2.21
CA ARG A 122 4.29 -7.81 -2.67
C ARG A 122 5.33 -6.81 -2.20
N GLU A 123 6.46 -7.32 -1.72
CA GLU A 123 7.62 -6.50 -1.43
C GLU A 123 8.19 -5.85 -2.70
N VAL A 124 8.68 -4.62 -2.55
CA VAL A 124 9.40 -3.86 -3.59
C VAL A 124 10.82 -3.55 -3.15
N ASN A 125 10.97 -3.13 -1.89
CA ASN A 125 12.25 -3.06 -1.18
C ASN A 125 12.01 -3.25 0.33
N ARG A 126 13.09 -3.27 1.13
CA ARG A 126 13.04 -3.46 2.59
C ARG A 126 12.00 -2.62 3.34
N PHE A 127 11.65 -1.44 2.84
CA PHE A 127 10.67 -0.54 3.46
C PHE A 127 9.34 -0.48 2.72
N LEU A 128 9.36 -0.77 1.40
CA LEU A 128 8.23 -0.53 0.52
C LEU A 128 7.53 -1.81 0.09
N ALA A 129 6.20 -1.80 0.23
CA ALA A 129 5.32 -2.83 -0.28
C ALA A 129 4.37 -2.26 -1.32
N LEU A 130 4.19 -2.98 -2.41
CA LEU A 130 3.13 -2.75 -3.38
C LEU A 130 1.89 -3.52 -2.93
N LEU A 131 0.82 -2.78 -2.62
CA LEU A 131 -0.49 -3.33 -2.33
C LEU A 131 -1.43 -3.00 -3.48
N PHE A 132 -2.19 -3.98 -3.93
CA PHE A 132 -3.15 -3.76 -5.01
C PHE A 132 -4.40 -4.62 -4.84
N ILE A 133 -5.50 -4.07 -5.32
CA ILE A 133 -6.85 -4.63 -5.22
C ILE A 133 -7.29 -4.99 -6.64
N LEU A 134 -7.79 -6.21 -6.82
CA LEU A 134 -8.36 -6.66 -8.09
C LEU A 134 -9.54 -7.60 -7.86
N ARG A 135 -10.26 -7.92 -8.93
CA ARG A 135 -11.30 -8.95 -8.93
C ARG A 135 -10.72 -10.35 -9.05
N GLU A 136 -11.38 -11.32 -8.43
CA GLU A 136 -10.99 -12.73 -8.48
C GLU A 136 -10.89 -13.26 -9.92
N ASP A 137 -11.78 -12.84 -10.81
CA ASP A 137 -11.73 -13.17 -12.24
C ASP A 137 -10.43 -12.72 -12.91
N SER A 138 -9.92 -11.54 -12.54
CA SER A 138 -8.64 -11.01 -13.02
C SER A 138 -7.45 -11.74 -12.40
N PHE A 139 -7.59 -12.24 -11.17
CA PHE A 139 -6.52 -12.94 -10.44
C PHE A 139 -6.17 -14.28 -11.09
N THR A 140 -7.15 -15.00 -11.64
CA THR A 140 -6.91 -16.29 -12.33
C THR A 140 -6.00 -16.20 -13.56
N ARG A 141 -5.72 -14.99 -14.06
CA ARG A 141 -4.82 -14.73 -15.21
C ARG A 141 -3.35 -14.56 -14.83
N GLN A 142 -2.97 -14.75 -13.57
CA GLN A 142 -1.55 -14.72 -13.19
C GLN A 142 -0.76 -15.72 -14.04
N GLY A 143 0.23 -15.20 -14.78
CA GLY A 143 1.10 -16.01 -15.64
C GLY A 143 1.78 -17.10 -14.82
N LYS A 144 1.64 -18.35 -15.25
CA LYS A 144 2.53 -19.44 -14.84
C LYS A 144 3.93 -19.22 -15.39
#